data_AF-A0A1V5PBE0-F1
#
_entry.id   AF-A0A1V5PBE0-F1
#
_cell.length_a   1.000
_cell.length_b   1.000
_cell.length_c   1.000
_cell.angle_alpha   90.00
_cell.angle_beta   90.00
_cell.angle_gamma   90.00
#
_symmetry.space_group_name_H-M   'P 1'
#
loop_
_entity.id
_entity.type
_entity.pdbx_description
1 polymer ?
#
loop_
_entity_poly.entity_id
_entity_poly.type
_entity_poly.pdbx_seq_one_letter_code
_entity_poly.pdbx_strand_id
1 'polypeptide(L)' 'MPTTRITEKTRNILRVLSNETGKSMQVIIEQAIEQYRRHVFLEQSNQAFAALKANTEAWKEEQEERALWDNALNDGQENN' A
#
# COMPACT_ATOMS: atom_id res chain seq x y z
N MET A 1 8.98 -6.81 -26.73
CA MET A 1 8.20 -6.02 -25.77
C MET A 1 6.72 -6.28 -26.00
N PRO A 2 5.95 -6.75 -25.00
CA PRO A 2 4.51 -6.85 -25.13
C PRO A 2 3.89 -5.45 -25.30
N THR A 3 2.80 -5.34 -26.04
CA THR A 3 2.06 -4.08 -26.20
C THR A 3 0.64 -4.26 -25.66
N THR A 4 0.13 -3.24 -24.94
CA THR A 4 -1.24 -3.23 -24.42
C THR A 4 -1.96 -2.03 -25.01
N ARG A 5 -3.20 -2.24 -25.48
CA ARG A 5 -4.02 -1.16 -26.03
C ARG A 5 -4.50 -0.25 -24.90
N ILE A 6 -4.28 1.05 -25.04
CA ILE A 6 -4.81 2.09 -24.16
C ILE A 6 -5.60 3.11 -24.98
N THR A 7 -6.42 3.92 -24.32
CA THR A 7 -7.14 5.02 -24.98
C THR A 7 -6.19 6.15 -25.38
N GLU A 8 -6.58 6.95 -26.37
CA GLU A 8 -5.81 8.15 -26.76
C GLU A 8 -5.70 9.15 -25.61
N LYS A 9 -6.74 9.25 -24.76
CA LYS A 9 -6.72 10.07 -23.55
C LYS A 9 -5.62 9.60 -22.58
N THR A 10 -5.53 8.30 -22.30
CA THR A 10 -4.50 7.73 -21.43
C THR A 10 -3.10 7.97 -21.99
N ARG A 11 -2.92 7.77 -23.31
CA ARG A 11 -1.66 8.05 -23.99
C ARG A 11 -1.24 9.51 -23.86
N ASN A 12 -2.18 10.44 -24.01
CA ASN A 12 -1.91 11.88 -23.84
C ASN A 12 -1.49 12.24 -22.41
N ILE A 13 -2.15 11.66 -21.39
CA ILE A 13 -1.76 11.83 -19.99
C ILE A 13 -0.32 11.33 -19.76
N LEU A 14 0.00 10.13 -20.24
CA LEU A 14 1.35 9.58 -20.13
C LEU A 14 2.40 10.46 -20.81
N ARG A 15 2.06 11.11 -21.92
CA ARG A 15 2.95 12.03 -22.62
C ARG A 15 3.24 13.28 -21.79
N VAL A 16 2.21 13.88 -21.20
CA VAL A 16 2.35 15.05 -20.32
C VAL A 16 3.23 14.70 -19.12
N LEU A 17 2.91 13.59 -18.42
CA LEU A 17 3.70 13.13 -17.27
C LEU A 17 5.14 12.80 -17.64
N SER A 18 5.37 12.24 -18.82
CA SER A 18 6.72 11.94 -19.32
C SER A 18 7.55 13.22 -19.51
N ASN A 19 6.94 14.26 -20.09
CA ASN A 19 7.59 15.55 -20.26
C ASN A 19 7.87 16.24 -18.92
N GLU A 20 6.95 16.16 -17.96
CA GLU A 20 7.10 16.80 -16.64
C GLU A 20 8.11 16.09 -15.74
N THR A 21 8.15 14.76 -15.78
CA THR A 21 8.97 13.95 -14.87
C THR A 21 10.31 13.53 -15.46
N GLY A 22 10.51 13.69 -16.77
CA GLY A 22 11.67 13.18 -17.51
C GLY A 22 11.72 11.64 -17.61
N LYS A 23 10.70 10.93 -17.14
CA LYS A 23 10.61 9.47 -17.17
C LYS A 23 9.96 9.00 -18.46
N SER A 24 10.29 7.80 -18.92
CA SER A 24 9.58 7.18 -20.06
C SER A 24 8.14 6.84 -19.66
N MET A 25 7.22 6.84 -20.65
CA MET A 25 5.83 6.41 -20.42
C MET A 25 5.74 5.01 -19.81
N GLN A 26 6.67 4.11 -20.16
CA GLN A 26 6.72 2.76 -19.60
C GLN A 26 7.01 2.80 -18.10
N VAL A 27 8.05 3.54 -17.67
CA VAL A 27 8.39 3.69 -16.25
C VAL A 27 7.24 4.31 -15.46
N ILE A 28 6.52 5.25 -16.05
CA ILE A 28 5.33 5.86 -15.44
C ILE A 28 4.21 4.82 -15.24
N ILE A 29 3.94 3.98 -16.25
CA ILE A 29 2.96 2.90 -16.14
C ILE A 29 3.36 1.91 -15.05
N GLU A 30 4.63 1.48 -15.01
CA GLU A 30 5.15 0.54 -14.01
C GLU A 30 4.97 1.11 -12.59
N GLN A 31 5.31 2.38 -12.38
CA GLN A 31 5.13 3.06 -11.10
C GLN A 31 3.65 3.20 -10.71
N ALA A 32 2.78 3.53 -11.68
CA ALA A 32 1.35 3.65 -11.42
C ALA A 32 0.71 2.30 -11.05
N ILE A 33 1.10 1.21 -11.73
CA ILE A 33 0.63 -0.14 -11.41
C ILE A 33 1.14 -0.57 -10.04
N GLU A 34 2.40 -0.29 -9.70
CA GLU A 34 2.96 -0.57 -8.37
C GLU A 34 2.20 0.17 -7.27
N GLN A 35 1.88 1.45 -7.48
CA GLN A 35 1.08 2.21 -6.54
C GLN A 35 -0.33 1.63 -6.38
N TYR A 36 -0.99 1.26 -7.48
CA TYR A 36 -2.31 0.63 -7.44
C TYR A 36 -2.27 -0.72 -6.73
N ARG A 37 -1.25 -1.55 -6.97
CA ARG A 37 -1.08 -2.84 -6.28
C ARG A 37 -0.96 -2.64 -4.77
N ARG A 38 -0.13 -1.69 -4.32
CA ARG A 38 0.02 -1.37 -2.90
C ARG A 38 -1.27 -0.83 -2.29
N HIS A 39 -2.01 0.00 -3.02
CA HIS A 39 -3.30 0.51 -2.57
C HIS A 39 -4.30 -0.64 -2.34
N VAL A 40 -4.48 -1.52 -3.32
CA VAL A 40 -5.38 -2.69 -3.20
C VAL A 40 -4.96 -3.59 -2.04
N PHE A 41 -3.66 -3.83 -1.86
CA PHE A 41 -3.15 -4.63 -0.74
C PHE A 41 -3.50 -4.03 0.63
N LEU A 42 -3.34 -2.71 0.78
CA LEU A 42 -3.68 -2.02 2.03
C LEU A 42 -5.20 -1.99 2.26
N GLU A 43 -6.00 -1.84 1.21
CA GLU A 43 -7.45 -1.91 1.32
C GLU A 43 -7.92 -3.28 1.82
N GLN A 44 -7.36 -4.36 1.29
CA GLN A 44 -7.65 -5.73 1.75
C GLN A 44 -7.23 -5.95 3.20
N SER A 45 -6.03 -5.48 3.57
CA SER A 45 -5.55 -5.56 4.96
C SER A 45 -6.47 -4.78 5.91
N ASN A 46 -6.90 -3.59 5.53
CA ASN A 46 -7.82 -2.77 6.32
C ASN A 46 -9.20 -3.43 6.47
N GLN A 47 -9.72 -4.04 5.41
CA GLN A 47 -10.98 -4.79 5.45
C GLN A 47 -10.88 -6.00 6.38
N ALA A 48 -9.78 -6.76 6.32
CA ALA A 48 -9.54 -7.87 7.23
C ALA A 48 -9.45 -7.42 8.69
N PHE A 49 -8.76 -6.30 8.94
CA PHE A 49 -8.65 -5.73 10.29
C PHE A 49 -9.99 -5.18 10.81
N ALA A 50 -10.81 -4.58 9.94
CA ALA A 50 -12.16 -4.16 10.30
C ALA A 50 -13.07 -5.36 10.63
N ALA A 51 -12.95 -6.46 9.88
CA ALA A 51 -13.66 -7.69 10.16
C ALA A 51 -13.22 -8.32 11.49
N LEU A 52 -11.91 -8.31 11.79
CA LEU A 52 -11.38 -8.73 13.08
C LEU A 52 -11.97 -7.90 14.23
N LYS A 53 -11.95 -6.57 14.12
CA LYS A 53 -12.53 -5.64 15.12
C LYS A 53 -14.02 -5.85 15.37
N ALA A 54 -14.78 -6.23 14.34
CA ALA A 54 -16.20 -6.52 14.46
C ALA A 54 -16.49 -7.81 15.22
N ASN A 55 -15.52 -8.73 15.31
CA ASN A 55 -15.62 -9.93 16.14
C ASN A 55 -15.09 -9.64 17.55
N THR A 56 -15.98 -9.48 18.52
CA THR A 56 -15.62 -9.09 19.90
C THR A 56 -14.65 -10.04 20.59
N GLU A 57 -14.77 -11.36 20.35
CA GLU A 57 -13.89 -12.36 20.97
C GLU A 57 -12.48 -12.28 20.38
N ALA A 58 -12.37 -12.38 19.06
CA ALA A 58 -11.09 -12.29 18.36
C ALA A 58 -10.40 -10.92 18.54
N TRP A 59 -11.18 -9.83 18.64
CA TRP A 59 -10.63 -8.50 18.93
C TRP A 59 -10.06 -8.40 20.33
N LYS A 60 -10.69 -9.05 21.32
CA LYS A 60 -10.18 -9.09 22.68
C LYS A 60 -8.85 -9.85 22.73
N GLU A 61 -8.76 -11.01 22.07
CA GLU A 61 -7.52 -11.79 21.98
C GLU A 61 -6.38 -11.00 21.34
N GLU A 62 -6.63 -10.31 20.22
CA GLU A 62 -5.61 -9.49 19.57
C GLU A 62 -5.14 -8.33 20.46
N GLN A 63 -6.04 -7.70 21.21
CA GLN A 63 -5.68 -6.62 22.13
C GLN A 63 -4.86 -7.12 23.33
N GLU A 64 -5.16 -8.31 23.84
CA GLU A 64 -4.36 -8.96 24.87
C GLU A 64 -2.96 -9.30 24.34
N GLU A 65 -2.86 -9.84 23.13
CA GLU A 65 -1.58 -10.08 22.45
C GLU A 65 -0.79 -8.77 22.27
N ARG A 66 -1.43 -7.73 21.75
CA ARG A 66 -0.79 -6.42 21.53
C ARG A 66 -0.25 -5.82 22.83
N ALA A 67 -1.00 -5.93 23.93
CA ALA A 67 -0.55 -5.47 25.24
C ALA A 67 0.68 -6.26 25.76
N LEU A 68 0.81 -7.54 25.40
CA LEU A 68 2.02 -8.30 25.70
C LEU A 68 3.23 -7.78 24.91
N TRP A 69 3.04 -7.46 23.62
CA TRP A 69 4.08 -6.88 22.77
C TRP A 69 4.54 -5.48 23.21
N ASP A 70 3.65 -4.67 23.79
CA ASP A 70 3.99 -3.35 24.31
C ASP A 70 5.09 -3.41 25.39
N ASN A 71 5.28 -4.55 26.08
CA ASN A 71 6.36 -4.72 27.05
C ASN A 71 7.76 -4.68 26.39
N ALA A 72 7.87 -5.02 25.11
CA ALA A 72 9.12 -4.97 24.34
C ALA A 72 9.35 -3.61 23.65
N LEU A 73 8.46 -2.63 23.84
CA LEU A 73 8.52 -1.34 23.13
C LEU A 73 9.82 -0.55 23.39
N ASN A 74 10.35 -0.65 24.60
CA ASN A 74 11.56 0.06 25.03
C ASN A 74 12.84 -0.77 24.85
N ASP A 75 12.73 -2.01 24.37
CA ASP A 75 13.89 -2.86 24.17
C ASP A 75 14.83 -2.24 23.13
N GLY A 76 16.11 -2.07 23.50
CA GLY A 76 17.13 -1.47 22.62
C GLY A 76 17.07 0.07 22.51
N GLN A 77 16.19 0.75 23.26
CA GLN A 77 16.26 2.20 23.41
C GLN A 77 17.27 2.54 24.52
N GLU A 78 18.53 2.78 24.15
CA GLU A 78 19.50 3.43 25.04
C GLU A 78 19.13 4.91 25.17
N ASN A 79 18.97 5.39 26.42
CA ASN A 79 18.78 6.81 26.70
C ASN A 79 20.05 7.57 26.27
N ASN A 80 20.00 8.30 25.15
CA ASN A 80 21.00 9.30 24.76
C ASN A 80 20.82 10.60 25.54
#